data_AF-A0AA46B0Y0-F1
#
_entry.id   AF-A0AA46B0Y0-F1
#
_cell.length_a   1.000
_cell.length_b   1.000
_cell.length_c   1.000
_cell.angle_alpha   90.00
_cell.angle_beta   90.00
_cell.angle_gamma   90.00
#
_symmetry.space_group_name_H-M   'P 1'
#
loop_
_entity.id
_entity.type
_entity.pdbx_description
1 polymer ?
#
loop_
_entity_poly.entity_id
_entity_poly.type
_entity_poly.pdbx_seq_one_letter_code
_entity_poly.pdbx_strand_id
1 'polypeptide(L)'
;MQNRTRVSLLILVLAYSTATATATAAQTDDGVRESVREQVLVAQKNAQISSAARLDSYLAVIPVDSPLALLSVHGLEQFLTSLSFNENGLVGYSTEAIASELSYSQAHRLLSLFGAERTLRLMPGLRVENEVDRDIHRSYVQSGELVEDHMGYRCVARATCREATEFVCMSGC
;
A
#
# COMPACT_ATOMS: atom_id res chain seq x y z
N MET A 1 11.13 -41.46 -81.34
CA MET A 1 12.39 -41.59 -80.57
C MET A 1 12.20 -40.84 -79.24
N GLN A 2 11.42 -41.36 -78.29
CA GLN A 2 11.75 -42.34 -77.24
C GLN A 2 12.86 -41.88 -76.29
N ASN A 3 12.46 -41.35 -75.13
CA ASN A 3 13.23 -41.33 -73.89
C ASN A 3 12.22 -41.30 -72.72
N ARG A 4 11.82 -42.45 -72.15
CA ARG A 4 12.41 -43.12 -70.98
C ARG A 4 12.76 -42.16 -69.82
N THR A 5 11.85 -42.06 -68.85
CA THR A 5 12.18 -42.34 -67.43
C THR A 5 10.91 -42.56 -66.62
N ARG A 6 10.85 -43.74 -66.00
CA ARG A 6 9.96 -44.08 -64.89
C ARG A 6 10.58 -43.56 -63.58
N VAL A 7 9.75 -43.50 -62.54
CA VAL A 7 10.02 -43.99 -61.16
C VAL A 7 9.84 -42.94 -60.05
N SER A 8 8.87 -43.29 -59.20
CA SER A 8 8.71 -43.07 -57.76
C SER A 8 8.28 -41.73 -57.18
N LEU A 9 7.01 -41.74 -56.76
CA LEU A 9 6.52 -41.16 -55.51
C LEU A 9 7.52 -41.34 -54.35
N LEU A 10 7.79 -40.25 -53.64
CA LEU A 10 8.19 -40.25 -52.24
C LEU A 10 7.47 -39.09 -51.57
N ILE A 11 6.38 -39.41 -50.87
CA ILE A 11 5.63 -38.49 -50.01
C ILE A 11 6.48 -38.28 -48.76
N LEU A 12 7.01 -37.07 -48.59
CA LEU A 12 7.75 -36.67 -47.39
C LEU A 12 6.83 -35.82 -46.52
N VAL A 13 6.20 -36.48 -45.53
CA VAL A 13 5.42 -35.82 -44.48
C VAL A 13 6.40 -35.16 -43.52
N LEU A 14 6.64 -33.86 -43.69
CA LEU A 14 7.38 -33.05 -42.73
C LEU A 14 6.41 -32.60 -41.63
N ALA A 15 6.36 -33.39 -40.55
CA ALA A 15 5.78 -32.98 -39.29
C ALA A 15 6.65 -31.90 -38.66
N TYR A 16 6.30 -30.63 -38.85
CA TYR A 16 6.85 -29.54 -38.04
C TYR A 16 6.04 -29.45 -36.75
N SER A 17 6.61 -29.96 -35.67
CA SER A 17 6.12 -29.81 -34.31
C SER A 17 6.09 -28.32 -33.97
N THR A 18 4.90 -27.77 -33.77
CA THR A 18 4.72 -26.44 -33.18
C THR A 18 5.10 -26.53 -31.70
N ALA A 19 6.28 -26.03 -31.35
CA ALA A 19 6.64 -25.76 -29.96
C ALA A 19 5.87 -24.54 -29.47
N THR A 20 4.70 -24.75 -28.86
CA THR A 20 4.01 -23.71 -28.08
C THR A 20 4.77 -23.52 -26.77
N ALA A 21 5.58 -22.47 -26.68
CA ALA A 21 6.15 -22.03 -25.41
C ALA A 21 5.04 -21.39 -24.55
N THR A 22 4.55 -22.12 -23.55
CA THR A 22 3.67 -21.58 -22.51
C THR A 22 4.51 -20.84 -21.48
N ALA A 23 4.67 -19.52 -21.64
CA ALA A 23 5.22 -18.63 -20.64
C ALA A 23 4.13 -17.64 -20.20
N THR A 24 3.24 -18.07 -19.30
CA THR A 24 2.07 -17.25 -18.89
C THR A 24 1.88 -17.13 -17.38
N ALA A 25 2.78 -17.67 -16.54
CA ALA A 25 2.57 -17.70 -15.08
C ALA A 25 3.28 -16.57 -14.31
N ALA A 26 4.29 -15.91 -14.87
CA ALA A 26 5.07 -14.87 -14.15
C ALA A 26 4.61 -13.42 -14.42
N GLN A 27 3.75 -13.20 -15.43
CA GLN A 27 3.33 -11.85 -15.84
C GLN A 27 2.09 -11.34 -15.08
N THR A 28 1.36 -12.20 -14.37
CA THR A 28 0.09 -11.83 -13.72
C THR A 28 0.26 -11.20 -12.34
N ASP A 29 1.27 -11.61 -11.57
CA ASP A 29 1.45 -11.13 -10.19
C ASP A 29 2.01 -9.70 -10.14
N ASP A 30 3.03 -9.40 -10.95
CA ASP A 30 3.64 -8.08 -11.04
C ASP A 30 2.65 -7.01 -11.54
N GLY A 31 1.85 -7.34 -12.56
CA GLY A 31 0.80 -6.45 -13.06
C GLY A 31 -0.30 -6.16 -12.03
N VAL A 32 -0.64 -7.14 -11.19
CA VAL A 32 -1.59 -6.94 -10.08
C VAL A 32 -0.99 -6.02 -9.02
N ARG A 33 0.25 -6.25 -8.59
CA ARG A 33 0.94 -5.41 -7.58
C ARG A 33 1.05 -3.95 -8.02
N GLU A 34 1.44 -3.72 -9.28
CA GLU A 34 1.53 -2.36 -9.83
C GLU A 34 0.15 -1.69 -9.87
N SER A 35 -0.89 -2.40 -10.31
CA SER A 35 -2.25 -1.84 -10.34
C SER A 35 -2.77 -1.47 -8.94
N VAL A 36 -2.40 -2.24 -7.91
CA VAL A 36 -2.79 -1.98 -6.52
C VAL A 36 -1.99 -0.81 -5.96
N ARG A 37 -0.69 -0.72 -6.26
CA ARG A 37 0.14 0.42 -5.89
C ARG A 37 -0.41 1.73 -6.45
N GLU A 38 -0.78 1.76 -7.72
CA GLU A 38 -1.37 2.94 -8.34
C GLU A 38 -2.69 3.33 -7.65
N GLN A 39 -3.57 2.36 -7.38
CA GLN A 39 -4.82 2.61 -6.64
C GLN A 39 -4.56 3.21 -5.25
N VAL A 40 -3.53 2.72 -4.55
CA VAL A 40 -3.12 3.24 -3.25
C VAL A 40 -2.60 4.68 -3.35
N LEU A 41 -1.77 5.00 -4.34
CA LEU A 41 -1.28 6.37 -4.55
C LEU A 41 -2.42 7.32 -4.90
N VAL A 42 -3.38 6.88 -5.71
CA VAL A 42 -4.59 7.65 -6.02
C VAL A 42 -5.42 7.89 -4.75
N ALA A 43 -5.59 6.88 -3.89
CA ALA A 43 -6.32 7.02 -2.63
C ALA A 43 -5.63 8.02 -1.69
N GLN A 44 -4.30 7.91 -1.51
CA GLN A 44 -3.51 8.84 -0.70
C GLN A 44 -3.63 10.29 -1.20
N LYS A 45 -3.52 10.49 -2.52
CA LYS A 45 -3.57 11.82 -3.13
C LYS A 45 -4.93 12.50 -2.95
N ASN A 46 -5.99 11.69 -2.94
CA ASN A 46 -7.36 12.14 -2.77
C ASN A 46 -7.85 12.11 -1.32
N ALA A 47 -7.00 11.75 -0.36
CA ALA A 47 -7.35 11.78 1.06
C ALA A 47 -7.78 13.17 1.51
N GLN A 48 -8.58 13.22 2.58
CA GLN A 48 -9.08 14.48 3.14
C GLN A 48 -7.93 15.40 3.54
N ILE A 49 -6.89 14.84 4.16
CA ILE A 49 -5.66 15.52 4.55
C ILE A 49 -4.49 14.92 3.75
N SER A 50 -4.37 15.31 2.48
CA SER A 50 -3.30 14.86 1.58
C SER A 50 -2.10 15.80 1.49
N SER A 51 -2.09 16.91 2.25
CA SER A 51 -0.96 17.85 2.26
C SER A 51 -0.92 18.66 3.54
N ALA A 52 0.22 19.30 3.82
CA ALA A 52 0.36 20.23 4.93
C ALA A 52 -0.67 21.38 4.87
N ALA A 53 -0.90 21.97 3.70
CA ALA A 53 -1.90 23.04 3.54
C ALA A 53 -3.34 22.55 3.83
N ARG A 54 -3.67 21.29 3.47
CA ARG A 54 -4.96 20.69 3.82
C ARG A 54 -5.05 20.38 5.31
N LEU A 55 -3.94 19.97 5.94
CA LEU A 55 -3.87 19.79 7.39
C LEU A 55 -4.15 21.12 8.10
N ASP A 56 -3.48 22.21 7.70
CA ASP A 56 -3.71 23.54 8.26
C ASP A 56 -5.17 23.97 8.11
N SER A 57 -5.74 23.74 6.92
CA SER A 57 -7.16 24.03 6.65
C SER A 57 -8.11 23.20 7.52
N TYR A 58 -7.79 21.93 7.75
CA TYR A 58 -8.56 21.04 8.62
C TYR A 58 -8.47 21.49 10.08
N LEU A 59 -7.28 21.85 10.54
CA LEU A 59 -7.01 22.32 11.90
C LEU A 59 -7.65 23.68 12.20
N ALA A 60 -7.88 24.52 11.19
CA ALA A 60 -8.57 25.80 11.37
C ALA A 60 -10.06 25.66 11.72
N VAL A 61 -10.69 24.53 11.37
CA VAL A 61 -12.14 24.30 11.55
C VAL A 61 -12.45 22.94 12.17
N ILE A 62 -11.51 22.36 12.95
CA ILE A 62 -11.56 20.98 13.47
C ILE A 62 -13.00 20.55 13.76
N PRO A 63 -13.53 19.55 13.03
CA PRO A 63 -14.87 19.04 13.31
C PRO A 63 -14.97 18.55 14.75
N VAL A 64 -16.13 18.74 15.38
CA VAL A 64 -16.38 18.33 16.77
C VAL A 64 -16.09 16.85 16.98
N ASP A 65 -16.44 16.02 16.00
CA ASP A 65 -16.22 14.56 16.04
C ASP A 65 -14.93 14.14 15.32
N SER A 66 -13.94 15.03 15.23
CA SER A 66 -12.68 14.74 14.53
C SER A 66 -11.95 13.56 15.20
N PRO A 67 -11.48 12.57 14.41
CA PRO A 67 -10.60 11.53 14.93
C PRO A 67 -9.29 12.04 15.55
N LEU A 68 -8.85 13.27 15.25
CA LEU A 68 -7.69 13.88 15.90
C LEU A 68 -7.91 14.11 17.40
N ALA A 69 -9.16 14.32 17.83
CA ALA A 69 -9.51 14.52 19.24
C ALA A 69 -9.47 13.22 20.07
N LEU A 70 -9.21 12.07 19.45
CA LEU A 70 -9.01 10.80 20.14
C LEU A 70 -7.63 10.72 20.81
N LEU A 71 -6.67 11.50 20.33
CA LEU A 71 -5.35 11.62 20.92
C LEU A 71 -5.36 12.63 22.06
N SER A 72 -4.53 12.39 23.07
CA SER A 72 -4.19 13.37 24.09
C SER A 72 -3.53 14.60 23.44
N VAL A 73 -3.48 15.74 24.16
CA VAL A 73 -2.82 16.95 23.65
C VAL A 73 -1.36 16.66 23.25
N HIS A 74 -0.65 15.86 24.06
CA HIS A 74 0.73 15.49 23.79
C HIS A 74 0.83 14.51 22.61
N GLY A 75 0.02 13.46 22.59
CA GLY A 75 -0.01 12.48 21.51
C GLY A 75 -0.37 13.11 20.16
N LEU A 76 -1.28 14.08 20.16
CA LEU A 76 -1.65 14.85 18.98
C LEU A 76 -0.46 15.67 18.47
N GLU A 77 0.22 16.42 19.35
CA GLU A 77 1.41 17.20 18.97
C GLU A 77 2.51 16.29 18.40
N GLN A 78 2.80 15.17 19.05
CA GLN A 78 3.77 14.19 18.57
C GLN A 78 3.38 13.62 17.21
N PHE A 79 2.11 13.25 17.03
CA PHE A 79 1.63 12.72 15.75
C PHE A 79 1.75 13.75 14.64
N LEU A 80 1.23 14.97 14.84
CA LEU A 80 1.23 16.03 13.82
C LEU A 80 2.64 16.46 13.41
N THR A 81 3.56 16.57 14.36
CA THR A 81 4.97 16.95 14.08
C THR A 81 5.77 15.86 13.38
N SER A 82 5.30 14.61 13.41
CA SER A 82 5.94 13.47 12.74
C SER A 82 5.56 13.31 11.26
N LEU A 83 4.49 13.98 10.81
CA LEU A 83 3.93 13.79 9.47
C LEU A 83 4.90 14.27 8.37
N SER A 84 5.08 13.44 7.34
CA SER A 84 5.83 13.77 6.14
C SER A 84 4.93 13.66 4.92
N PHE A 85 4.83 14.74 4.14
CA PHE A 85 4.02 14.81 2.92
C PHE A 85 4.88 14.97 1.67
N ASN A 86 4.37 14.52 0.53
CA ASN A 86 4.86 14.87 -0.80
C ASN A 86 3.70 15.16 -1.77
N GLU A 87 3.96 15.18 -3.08
CA GLU A 87 2.95 15.42 -4.12
C GLU A 87 1.82 14.37 -4.20
N ASN A 88 2.01 13.19 -3.60
CA ASN A 88 1.07 12.08 -3.61
C ASN A 88 0.31 11.92 -2.29
N GLY A 89 0.69 12.62 -1.23
CA GLY A 89 0.02 12.50 0.07
C GLY A 89 0.98 12.30 1.23
N LEU A 90 0.48 11.64 2.28
CA LEU A 90 1.27 11.23 3.43
C LEU A 90 2.21 10.08 3.04
N VAL A 91 3.51 10.26 3.29
CA VAL A 91 4.56 9.27 2.98
C VAL A 91 5.30 8.74 4.21
N GLY A 92 4.98 9.26 5.39
CA GLY A 92 5.48 8.71 6.64
C GLY A 92 5.00 9.47 7.84
N TYR A 93 5.01 8.80 8.99
CA TYR A 93 4.59 9.32 10.28
C TYR A 93 5.11 8.43 11.42
N SER A 94 5.07 8.94 12.65
CA SER A 94 5.34 8.16 13.87
C SER A 94 4.09 7.42 14.33
N THR A 95 4.26 6.14 14.64
CA THR A 95 3.21 5.24 15.15
C THR A 95 3.06 5.30 16.67
N GLU A 96 3.98 5.96 17.39
CA GLU A 96 4.08 5.90 18.85
C GLU A 96 2.82 6.37 19.58
N ALA A 97 2.29 7.54 19.22
CA ALA A 97 1.06 8.08 19.80
C ALA A 97 -0.16 7.19 19.47
N ILE A 98 -0.20 6.64 18.26
CA ILE A 98 -1.28 5.73 17.82
C ILE A 98 -1.24 4.43 18.62
N ALA A 99 -0.06 3.83 18.75
CA ALA A 99 0.16 2.57 19.45
C ALA A 99 -0.14 2.65 20.95
N SER A 100 0.18 3.79 21.57
CA SER A 100 0.00 4.00 23.01
C SER A 100 -1.42 4.41 23.39
N GLU A 101 -2.13 5.16 22.56
CA GLU A 101 -3.39 5.78 22.95
C GLU A 101 -4.63 5.16 22.28
N LEU A 102 -4.49 4.58 21.08
CA LEU A 102 -5.65 4.24 20.25
C LEU A 102 -5.93 2.73 20.18
N SER A 103 -7.21 2.39 20.03
CA SER A 103 -7.66 1.07 19.58
C SER A 103 -7.63 0.96 18.05
N TYR A 104 -7.81 -0.25 17.51
CA TYR A 104 -7.87 -0.48 16.06
C TYR A 104 -8.88 0.42 15.33
N SER A 105 -10.12 0.50 15.81
CA SER A 105 -11.17 1.32 15.17
C SER A 105 -10.91 2.82 15.30
N GLN A 106 -10.24 3.25 16.36
CA GLN A 106 -9.81 4.64 16.53
C GLN A 106 -8.67 4.98 15.57
N ALA A 107 -7.63 4.15 15.52
CA ALA A 107 -6.50 4.31 14.61
C ALA A 107 -6.94 4.24 13.14
N HIS A 108 -7.86 3.35 12.79
CA HIS A 108 -8.47 3.31 11.45
C HIS A 108 -9.09 4.65 11.08
N ARG A 109 -9.98 5.18 11.93
CA ARG A 109 -10.64 6.48 11.66
C ARG A 109 -9.64 7.63 11.54
N LEU A 110 -8.61 7.66 12.39
CA LEU A 110 -7.55 8.65 12.32
C LEU A 110 -6.79 8.56 10.99
N LEU A 111 -6.29 7.38 10.64
CA LEU A 111 -5.44 7.19 9.47
C LEU A 111 -6.21 7.32 8.14
N SER A 112 -7.52 7.05 8.14
CA SER A 112 -8.39 7.31 6.99
C SER A 112 -8.47 8.79 6.61
N LEU A 113 -8.22 9.72 7.54
CA LEU A 113 -8.12 11.14 7.19
C LEU A 113 -6.97 11.40 6.20
N PHE A 114 -5.93 10.58 6.27
CA PHE A 114 -4.68 10.71 5.51
C PHE A 114 -4.53 9.66 4.39
N GLY A 115 -5.50 8.75 4.22
CA GLY A 115 -5.39 7.62 3.27
C GLY A 115 -4.30 6.62 3.66
N ALA A 116 -4.05 6.47 4.95
CA ALA A 116 -2.97 5.66 5.51
C ALA A 116 -3.47 4.42 6.26
N GLU A 117 -4.77 4.16 6.34
CA GLU A 117 -5.35 3.09 7.17
C GLU A 117 -4.81 1.69 6.85
N ARG A 118 -4.34 1.45 5.62
CA ARG A 118 -3.71 0.18 5.22
C ARG A 118 -2.48 -0.19 6.07
N THR A 119 -1.77 0.81 6.62
CA THR A 119 -0.57 0.59 7.44
C THR A 119 -0.92 0.00 8.81
N LEU A 120 -2.19 -0.11 9.19
CA LEU A 120 -2.62 -0.81 10.40
C LEU A 120 -2.11 -2.25 10.46
N ARG A 121 -1.89 -2.89 9.31
CA ARG A 121 -1.25 -4.23 9.23
C ARG A 121 0.16 -4.26 9.85
N LEU A 122 0.85 -3.12 9.89
CA LEU A 122 2.20 -2.97 10.45
C LEU A 122 2.20 -2.74 11.96
N MET A 123 1.02 -2.53 12.56
CA MET A 123 0.85 -2.31 14.00
C MET A 123 -0.02 -3.42 14.61
N PRO A 124 0.44 -4.69 14.64
CA PRO A 124 -0.32 -5.81 15.19
C PRO A 124 -0.57 -5.70 16.70
N GLY A 125 0.12 -4.79 17.40
CA GLY A 125 0.03 -4.58 18.84
C GLY A 125 -1.01 -3.55 19.28
N LEU A 126 -1.82 -2.99 18.38
CA LEU A 126 -2.85 -2.01 18.76
C LEU A 126 -3.91 -2.65 19.68
N ARG A 127 -4.50 -1.81 20.53
CA ARG A 127 -5.47 -2.26 21.54
C ARG A 127 -6.75 -2.76 20.85
N VAL A 128 -7.27 -3.88 21.33
CA VAL A 128 -8.55 -4.46 20.90
C VAL A 128 -9.53 -4.33 22.05
N GLU A 129 -10.50 -3.42 21.94
CA GLU A 129 -11.45 -3.12 23.02
C GLU A 129 -12.82 -3.74 22.76
N ASN A 130 -13.18 -3.96 21.49
CA ASN A 130 -14.51 -4.43 21.11
C ASN A 130 -14.48 -5.33 19.85
N GLU A 131 -15.67 -5.74 19.38
CA GLU A 131 -15.81 -6.61 18.21
C GLU A 131 -15.44 -5.92 16.90
N VAL A 132 -15.73 -4.62 16.77
CA VAL A 132 -15.33 -3.81 15.60
C VAL A 132 -13.81 -3.78 15.47
N ASP A 133 -13.08 -3.60 16.58
CA ASP A 133 -11.62 -3.67 16.60
C ASP A 133 -11.10 -5.03 16.14
N ARG A 134 -11.73 -6.13 16.59
CA ARG A 134 -11.35 -7.49 16.16
C ARG A 134 -11.57 -7.69 14.68
N ASP A 135 -12.66 -7.18 14.13
CA ASP A 135 -12.98 -7.34 12.71
C ASP A 135 -12.03 -6.52 11.84
N ILE A 136 -11.71 -5.29 12.23
CA ILE A 136 -10.71 -4.44 11.57
C ILE A 136 -9.33 -5.12 11.63
N HIS A 137 -8.89 -5.55 12.82
CA HIS A 137 -7.63 -6.27 12.98
C HIS A 137 -7.56 -7.49 12.05
N ARG A 138 -8.62 -8.33 12.04
CA ARG A 138 -8.69 -9.51 11.17
C ARG A 138 -8.59 -9.14 9.69
N SER A 139 -9.26 -8.07 9.25
CA SER A 139 -9.19 -7.65 7.84
C SER A 139 -7.78 -7.27 7.40
N TYR A 140 -7.00 -6.61 8.25
CA TYR A 140 -5.64 -6.19 7.91
C TYR A 140 -4.60 -7.31 8.03
N VAL A 141 -4.81 -8.26 8.95
CA VAL A 141 -3.98 -9.47 9.02
C VAL A 141 -4.20 -10.36 7.79
N GLN A 142 -5.42 -10.41 7.26
CA GLN A 142 -5.76 -11.21 6.08
C GLN A 142 -5.45 -10.53 4.76
N SER A 143 -5.37 -9.19 4.73
CA SER A 143 -4.86 -8.47 3.57
C SER A 143 -3.36 -8.73 3.42
N GLY A 144 -3.00 -9.63 2.52
CA GLY A 144 -1.60 -9.89 2.18
C GLY A 144 -0.84 -8.64 1.74
N GLU A 145 0.49 -8.75 1.63
CA GLU A 145 1.35 -7.61 1.28
C GLU A 145 1.35 -7.33 -0.23
N LEU A 146 0.44 -6.47 -0.67
CA LEU A 146 0.38 -6.01 -2.07
C LEU A 146 1.16 -4.71 -2.30
N VAL A 147 1.36 -3.93 -1.24
CA VAL A 147 2.09 -2.66 -1.26
C VAL A 147 3.11 -2.67 -0.13
N GLU A 148 4.33 -2.26 -0.47
CA GLU A 148 5.46 -2.28 0.45
C GLU A 148 5.50 -0.98 1.25
N ASP A 149 5.14 -1.08 2.52
CA ASP A 149 5.23 -0.03 3.52
C ASP A 149 6.18 -0.55 4.63
N HIS A 150 7.14 0.26 5.07
CA HIS A 150 8.22 -0.20 5.94
C HIS A 150 8.07 0.35 7.36
N MET A 151 7.65 -0.52 8.28
CA MET A 151 7.72 -0.23 9.72
C MET A 151 9.17 -0.18 10.20
N GLY A 152 9.47 0.72 11.13
CA GLY A 152 10.83 0.95 11.63
C GLY A 152 11.67 1.86 10.72
N TYR A 153 11.04 2.56 9.79
CA TYR A 153 11.71 3.49 8.87
C TYR A 153 10.92 4.78 8.71
N ARG A 154 11.62 5.88 8.41
CA ARG A 154 11.01 7.15 8.01
C ARG A 154 11.43 7.55 6.60
N CYS A 155 10.54 8.24 5.88
CA CYS A 155 10.88 8.87 4.62
C CYS A 155 11.83 10.06 4.85
N VAL A 156 12.98 10.10 4.16
CA VAL A 156 13.96 11.21 4.27
C VAL A 156 14.24 11.90 2.94
N ALA A 157 13.99 11.21 1.83
CA ALA A 157 14.06 11.72 0.47
C ALA A 157 13.27 10.79 -0.44
N ARG A 158 13.04 11.21 -1.69
CA ARG A 158 12.39 10.36 -2.71
C ARG A 158 13.08 8.99 -2.80
N ALA A 159 12.27 7.93 -2.78
CA ALA A 159 12.64 6.53 -2.77
C ALA A 159 13.68 6.17 -1.69
N THR A 160 13.72 6.92 -0.58
CA THR A 160 14.75 6.78 0.45
C THR A 160 14.13 6.73 1.85
N CYS A 161 14.05 5.53 2.39
CA CYS A 161 13.70 5.25 3.78
C CYS A 161 14.97 5.13 4.64
N ARG A 162 14.93 5.65 5.88
CA ARG A 162 16.01 5.49 6.88
C ARG A 162 15.45 4.91 8.17
N GLU A 163 16.20 4.05 8.83
CA GLU A 163 15.82 3.45 10.11
C GLU A 163 15.36 4.51 11.13
N ALA A 164 14.20 4.25 11.72
CA ALA A 164 13.56 5.01 12.79
C ALA A 164 12.46 4.11 13.41
N THR A 165 12.74 3.52 14.57
CA THR A 165 12.00 2.37 15.14
C THR A 165 10.48 2.53 15.20
N GLU A 166 9.99 3.70 15.60
CA GLU A 166 8.55 3.94 15.77
C GLU A 166 7.90 4.64 14.56
N PHE A 167 8.55 4.61 13.38
CA PHE A 167 8.03 5.25 12.17
C PHE A 167 7.59 4.24 11.13
N VAL A 168 6.68 4.68 10.26
CA VAL A 168 6.41 4.01 8.99
C VAL A 168 6.88 4.87 7.82
N CYS A 169 7.58 4.22 6.88
CA CYS A 169 7.92 4.78 5.58
C CYS A 169 6.97 4.17 4.56
N MET A 170 6.08 4.99 3.99
CA MET A 170 5.01 4.50 3.14
C MET A 170 5.43 4.43 1.67
N SER A 171 4.78 3.55 0.92
CA SER A 171 4.86 3.50 -0.53
C SER A 171 4.53 4.86 -1.12
N GLY A 172 5.46 5.44 -1.89
CA GLY A 172 5.32 6.79 -2.40
C GLY A 172 6.30 7.78 -1.76
N CYS A 173 7.00 7.38 -0.69
CA CYS A 173 8.36 7.88 -0.46
C CYS A 173 9.20 7.53 -1.71
#